data_AF-A0A143XEB5-F1
#
_entry.id   AF-A0A143XEB5-F1
#
_cell.length_a   1.000
_cell.length_b   1.000
_cell.length_c   1.000
_cell.angle_alpha   90.00
_cell.angle_beta   90.00
_cell.angle_gamma   90.00
#
_symmetry.space_group_name_H-M   'P 1'
#
loop_
_entity.id
_entity.type
_entity.pdbx_description
1 polymer ?
#
loop_
_entity_poly.entity_id
_entity_poly.type
_entity_poly.pdbx_seq_one_letter_code
_entity_poly.pdbx_strand_id
1 'polypeptide(L)'
;MMAVKQIDMNEKKETVWVSLQEICDETRLVRDPETGRMMKKPASFASMKALLQGAFRFVEFFEQLHREGSVWESDAADGFRFSLATGEMVYEDSSAGPLIINEFLAPELVECIKERMAAPASAEEADNAAELPFTVETDRYFMAVFLFEYFFHTGSPFEGKKMVNRCFLSPLEKELFRAEQGQFCMDIGENENTPVKGIQDKLIHYWEEYPEMLRKMFQRAFMDGGTLCELRPTEVDWKQVLVQLMMDCQVCGCGFRGFSNRLLPQENGTLRCPVCGKTWYVLTDGMNRILLAEGVKLYACQTGRDAFDKDTVTALVAENRNKKGLYGIKNVSKGVWRGLFPDGTTREIKEGQGIPIWNGMQVRFETGEEWRLRLTPERKTGNIEEV
;
A
#
# COMPACT_ATOMS: atom_id res chain seq x y z
N MET A 1 33.18 21.72 -38.38
CA MET A 1 33.51 21.03 -37.12
C MET A 1 33.38 22.03 -35.98
N MET A 2 32.24 22.03 -35.29
CA MET A 2 32.08 22.73 -34.02
C MET A 2 31.42 21.75 -33.06
N ALA A 3 32.10 21.53 -31.94
CA ALA A 3 31.83 20.48 -30.98
C ALA A 3 30.46 20.66 -30.32
N VAL A 4 29.70 19.57 -30.32
CA VAL A 4 28.51 19.39 -29.48
C VAL A 4 28.99 19.42 -28.02
N LYS A 5 28.60 20.46 -27.27
CA LYS A 5 28.74 20.45 -25.82
C LYS A 5 27.80 19.40 -25.27
N GLN A 6 28.41 18.31 -24.80
CA GLN A 6 27.84 17.30 -23.95
C GLN A 6 27.26 17.99 -22.70
N ILE A 7 25.93 18.05 -22.61
CA ILE A 7 25.24 18.48 -21.39
C ILE A 7 25.24 17.26 -20.47
N ASP A 8 26.31 17.15 -19.71
CA ASP A 8 26.35 16.33 -18.51
C ASP A 8 25.71 17.17 -17.40
N MET A 9 24.42 16.98 -17.18
CA MET A 9 23.70 17.55 -16.02
C MET A 9 23.11 16.41 -15.22
N ASN A 10 24.00 15.77 -14.46
CA ASN A 10 23.64 15.07 -13.25
C ASN A 10 23.13 16.11 -12.23
N GLU A 11 21.93 16.63 -12.44
CA GLU A 11 21.19 17.32 -11.39
C GLU A 11 20.91 16.27 -10.31
N LYS A 12 21.67 16.35 -9.20
CA LYS A 12 21.24 15.77 -7.94
C LYS A 12 19.88 16.40 -7.62
N LYS A 13 18.79 15.75 -8.03
CA LYS A 13 17.45 16.08 -7.56
C LYS A 13 17.53 16.03 -6.04
N GLU A 14 17.45 17.19 -5.42
CA GLU A 14 17.42 17.32 -3.98
C GLU A 14 16.32 16.40 -3.45
N THR A 15 16.68 15.45 -2.58
CA THR A 15 15.73 14.52 -1.99
C THR A 15 14.79 15.32 -1.11
N VAL A 16 13.53 15.44 -1.54
CA VAL A 16 12.49 16.13 -0.79
C VAL A 16 11.95 15.17 0.26
N TRP A 17 12.18 15.50 1.52
CA TRP A 17 11.63 14.82 2.68
C TRP A 17 10.36 15.53 3.14
N VAL A 18 9.31 14.77 3.46
CA VAL A 18 8.03 15.30 3.94
C VAL A 18 7.53 14.54 5.17
N SER A 19 6.79 15.21 6.05
CA SER A 19 6.07 14.55 7.16
C SER A 19 4.71 13.99 6.71
N LEU A 20 4.05 13.23 7.58
CA LEU A 20 2.67 12.77 7.35
C LEU A 20 1.71 13.94 7.10
N GLN A 21 1.79 15.00 7.91
CA GLN A 21 0.94 16.19 7.75
C GLN A 21 1.08 16.80 6.34
N GLU A 22 2.30 16.93 5.84
CA GLU A 22 2.54 17.47 4.48
C GLU A 22 2.02 16.54 3.38
N ILE A 23 2.02 15.22 3.61
CA ILE A 23 1.42 14.23 2.70
C ILE A 23 -0.11 14.39 2.68
N CYS A 24 -0.75 14.49 3.85
CA CYS A 24 -2.20 14.68 3.98
C CYS A 24 -2.66 16.01 3.38
N ASP A 25 -1.89 17.08 3.59
CA ASP A 25 -2.17 18.40 3.00
C ASP A 25 -1.83 18.48 1.51
N GLU A 26 -1.16 17.46 0.96
CA GLU A 26 -0.59 17.40 -0.40
C GLU A 26 0.31 18.60 -0.75
N THR A 27 0.73 19.37 0.26
CA THR A 27 1.47 20.62 0.12
C THR A 27 2.47 20.77 1.25
N ARG A 28 3.61 21.40 0.91
CA ARG A 28 4.68 21.76 1.84
C ARG A 28 5.05 23.22 1.70
N LEU A 29 5.53 23.82 2.78
CA LEU A 29 5.99 25.20 2.79
C LEU A 29 7.51 25.23 2.63
N VAL A 30 7.99 25.86 1.55
CA VAL A 30 9.41 26.00 1.26
C VAL A 30 9.77 27.47 1.27
N ARG A 31 10.86 27.81 1.96
CA ARG A 31 11.38 29.17 1.95
C ARG A 31 12.11 29.43 0.64
N ASP A 32 11.70 30.48 -0.07
CA ASP A 32 12.38 30.96 -1.26
C ASP A 32 13.78 31.48 -0.88
N PRO A 33 14.86 30.92 -1.44
CA PRO A 33 16.22 31.36 -1.13
C PRO A 33 16.52 32.79 -1.58
N GLU A 34 15.84 33.31 -2.62
CA GLU A 34 16.07 34.65 -3.15
C GLU A 34 15.23 35.71 -2.43
N THR A 35 13.96 35.41 -2.18
CA THR A 35 13.01 36.39 -1.60
C THR A 35 12.76 36.21 -0.11
N GLY A 36 13.19 35.08 0.47
CA GLY A 36 12.95 34.72 1.87
C GLY A 36 11.49 34.40 2.21
N ARG A 37 10.58 34.49 1.22
CA ARG A 37 9.13 34.26 1.38
C ARG A 37 8.81 32.78 1.43
N MET A 38 7.76 32.41 2.17
CA MET A 38 7.26 31.04 2.18
C MET A 38 6.41 30.78 0.94
N MET A 39 6.73 29.73 0.20
CA MET A 39 6.00 29.28 -0.98
C MET A 39 5.41 27.89 -0.73
N LYS A 40 4.15 27.70 -1.13
CA LYS A 40 3.53 26.37 -1.16
C LYS A 40 4.06 25.60 -2.36
N LYS A 41 4.61 24.42 -2.14
CA LYS A 41 5.01 23.46 -3.17
C LYS A 41 4.23 22.16 -2.99
N PRO A 42 3.97 21.39 -4.05
CA PRO A 42 3.29 20.10 -3.93
C PRO A 42 4.14 19.10 -3.15
N ALA A 43 3.46 18.29 -2.33
CA ALA A 43 4.02 17.16 -1.59
C ALA A 43 3.42 15.85 -2.12
N SER A 44 3.78 15.50 -3.36
CA SER A 44 3.27 14.31 -4.04
C SER A 44 4.43 13.35 -4.36
N PHE A 45 4.25 12.06 -4.08
CA PHE A 45 5.22 11.03 -4.45
C PHE A 45 5.43 10.97 -5.96
N ALA A 46 6.67 10.71 -6.39
CA ALA A 46 7.03 10.59 -7.80
C ALA A 46 6.35 9.41 -8.50
N SER A 47 5.95 8.39 -7.72
CA SER A 47 5.20 7.23 -8.21
C SER A 47 4.47 6.51 -7.08
N MET A 48 3.45 5.72 -7.43
CA MET A 48 2.78 4.79 -6.50
C MET A 48 3.78 3.81 -5.86
N LYS A 49 4.82 3.38 -6.59
CA LYS A 49 5.87 2.52 -6.04
C LYS A 49 6.66 3.21 -4.92
N ALA A 50 6.95 4.50 -5.05
CA ALA A 50 7.61 5.27 -3.99
C ALA A 50 6.69 5.41 -2.77
N LEU A 51 5.40 5.68 -2.97
CA LEU A 51 4.42 5.73 -1.89
C LEU A 51 4.35 4.40 -1.12
N LEU A 52 4.21 3.27 -1.83
CA LEU A 52 4.17 1.94 -1.24
C LEU A 52 5.49 1.54 -0.56
N GLN A 53 6.62 1.96 -1.11
CA GLN A 53 7.93 1.74 -0.49
C GLN A 53 8.03 2.48 0.84
N GLY A 54 7.51 3.71 0.94
CA GLY A 54 7.45 4.48 2.20
C GLY A 54 6.63 3.77 3.26
N ALA A 55 5.42 3.33 2.92
CA ALA A 55 4.58 2.53 3.82
C ALA A 55 5.29 1.25 4.28
N PHE A 56 6.02 0.57 3.37
CA PHE A 56 6.78 -0.63 3.71
C PHE A 56 7.91 -0.34 4.71
N ARG A 57 8.67 0.74 4.50
CA ARG A 57 9.71 1.17 5.45
C ARG A 57 9.16 1.54 6.83
N PHE A 58 7.99 2.16 6.85
CA PHE A 58 7.30 2.50 8.10
C PHE A 58 6.90 1.24 8.88
N VAL A 59 6.34 0.23 8.22
CA VAL A 59 6.01 -1.04 8.88
C VAL A 59 7.28 -1.79 9.32
N GLU A 60 8.36 -1.76 8.53
CA GLU A 60 9.65 -2.34 8.91
C GLU A 60 10.25 -1.72 10.17
N PHE A 61 10.00 -0.43 10.41
CA PHE A 61 10.43 0.25 11.63
C PHE A 61 9.77 -0.35 12.88
N PHE A 62 8.45 -0.53 12.86
CA PHE A 62 7.72 -1.16 13.98
C PHE A 62 8.08 -2.64 14.14
N GLU A 63 8.26 -3.37 13.03
CA GLU A 63 8.73 -4.76 13.07
C GLU A 63 10.08 -4.87 13.79
N GLN A 64 11.01 -3.95 13.50
CA GLN A 64 12.32 -3.93 14.14
C GLN A 64 12.22 -3.53 15.61
N LEU A 65 11.42 -2.52 15.93
CA LEU A 65 11.17 -2.06 17.31
C LEU A 65 10.66 -3.21 18.20
N HIS A 66 9.65 -3.95 17.73
CA HIS A 66 9.06 -5.08 18.46
C HIS A 66 9.99 -6.28 18.54
N ARG A 67 10.79 -6.51 17.49
CA ARG A 67 11.82 -7.57 17.49
C ARG A 67 12.90 -7.30 18.54
N GLU A 68 13.19 -6.05 18.82
CA GLU A 68 14.11 -5.62 19.89
C GLU A 68 13.46 -5.65 21.28
N GLY A 69 12.16 -5.96 21.37
CA GLY A 69 11.42 -6.06 22.63
C GLY A 69 10.95 -4.72 23.19
N SER A 70 10.99 -3.67 22.38
CA SER A 70 10.51 -2.33 22.75
C SER A 70 9.14 -2.04 22.13
N VAL A 71 8.44 -1.04 22.66
CA VAL A 71 7.16 -0.54 22.16
C VAL A 71 7.23 0.97 21.90
N TRP A 72 6.30 1.49 21.12
CA TRP A 72 6.22 2.89 20.73
C TRP A 72 5.49 3.71 21.78
N GLU A 73 6.25 4.31 22.70
CA GLU A 73 5.75 5.05 23.85
C GLU A 73 5.43 6.53 23.52
N SER A 74 4.86 6.81 22.35
CA SER A 74 4.62 8.18 21.88
C SER A 74 3.34 8.33 21.06
N ASP A 75 2.74 9.51 21.12
CA ASP A 75 1.65 9.95 20.23
C ASP A 75 2.16 10.66 18.95
N ALA A 76 3.48 10.85 18.81
CA ALA A 76 4.07 11.71 17.79
C ALA A 76 4.19 11.02 16.41
N ALA A 77 3.44 11.51 15.42
CA ALA A 77 3.56 11.09 14.03
C ALA A 77 4.52 11.96 13.19
N ASP A 78 4.85 13.17 13.66
CA ASP A 78 5.59 14.17 12.87
C ASP A 78 7.09 13.84 12.67
N GLY A 79 7.65 12.96 13.50
CA GLY A 79 9.05 12.52 13.41
C GLY A 79 9.33 11.64 12.18
N PHE A 80 8.31 11.04 11.58
CA PHE A 80 8.47 10.18 10.40
C PHE A 80 8.56 11.03 9.11
N ARG A 81 9.69 10.92 8.41
CA ARG A 81 9.96 11.65 7.16
C ARG A 81 10.11 10.71 5.98
N PHE A 82 9.49 11.05 4.85
CA PHE A 82 9.49 10.24 3.63
C PHE A 82 10.09 10.97 2.44
N SER A 83 10.95 10.27 1.69
CA SER A 83 11.46 10.74 0.40
C SER A 83 10.38 10.61 -0.66
N LEU A 84 9.91 11.74 -1.21
CA LEU A 84 8.92 11.74 -2.30
C LEU A 84 9.43 11.04 -3.57
N ALA A 85 10.76 10.97 -3.76
CA ALA A 85 11.36 10.38 -4.95
C ALA A 85 11.45 8.85 -4.86
N THR A 86 11.80 8.31 -3.69
CA THR A 86 12.17 6.90 -3.53
C THR A 86 11.25 6.13 -2.59
N GLY A 87 10.57 6.80 -1.67
CA GLY A 87 9.88 6.14 -0.56
C GLY A 87 10.81 5.65 0.54
N GLU A 88 12.07 6.11 0.58
CA GLU A 88 12.88 5.88 1.78
C GLU A 88 12.32 6.67 2.95
N MET A 89 12.46 6.13 4.16
CA MET A 89 11.96 6.73 5.39
C MET A 89 13.11 6.96 6.36
N VAL A 90 13.08 8.10 7.05
CA VAL A 90 13.90 8.35 8.22
C VAL A 90 13.02 8.77 9.38
N TYR A 91 13.43 8.41 10.59
CA TYR A 91 12.84 8.91 11.82
C TYR A 91 13.77 9.96 12.42
N GLU A 92 13.25 11.17 12.59
CA GLU A 92 13.94 12.25 13.31
C GLU A 92 13.34 12.32 14.70
N ASP A 93 14.16 12.06 15.71
CA ASP A 93 13.73 12.11 17.11
C ASP A 93 13.18 13.50 17.43
N SER A 94 11.86 13.61 17.50
CA SER A 94 11.20 14.81 17.99
C SER A 94 11.28 14.74 19.49
N SER A 95 11.91 15.72 20.14
CA SER A 95 11.93 15.78 21.62
C SER A 95 10.52 15.56 22.14
N ALA A 96 10.27 14.42 22.77
CA ALA A 96 8.94 14.03 23.20
C ALA A 96 8.41 15.11 24.16
N GLY A 97 7.42 15.86 23.69
CA GLY A 97 6.64 16.72 24.56
C GLY A 97 5.84 15.87 25.54
N PRO A 98 5.07 16.49 26.45
CA PRO A 98 4.10 15.74 27.21
C PRO A 98 3.14 15.00 26.25
N LEU A 99 2.77 13.77 26.59
CA LEU A 99 1.83 12.99 25.79
C LEU A 99 0.53 13.76 25.57
N ILE A 100 0.06 13.83 24.33
CA ILE A 100 -1.17 14.53 23.96
C ILE A 100 -2.23 13.52 23.54
N ILE A 101 -3.45 13.66 24.07
CA ILE A 101 -4.60 12.86 23.59
C ILE A 101 -4.94 13.32 22.17
N ASN A 102 -4.60 12.49 21.20
CA ASN A 102 -4.82 12.68 19.78
C ASN A 102 -5.38 11.38 19.14
N GLU A 103 -5.52 11.38 17.81
CA GLU A 103 -6.05 10.26 17.04
C GLU A 103 -5.12 9.03 17.00
N PHE A 104 -3.81 9.23 17.25
CA PHE A 104 -2.79 8.18 17.24
C PHE A 104 -2.76 7.38 18.55
N LEU A 105 -3.32 7.92 19.64
CA LEU A 105 -3.48 7.17 20.88
C LEU A 105 -4.64 6.17 20.80
N ALA A 106 -4.28 4.91 21.04
CA ALA A 106 -5.23 3.80 21.11
C ALA A 106 -6.31 4.05 22.18
N PRO A 107 -7.58 3.66 21.94
CA PRO A 107 -8.68 3.90 22.87
C PRO A 107 -8.39 3.44 24.30
N GLU A 108 -7.77 2.27 24.47
CA GLU A 108 -7.42 1.70 25.78
C GLU A 108 -6.42 2.56 26.57
N LEU A 109 -5.50 3.26 25.89
CA LEU A 109 -4.59 4.21 26.53
C LEU A 109 -5.33 5.49 26.94
N VAL A 110 -6.26 5.95 26.11
CA VAL A 110 -7.08 7.14 26.42
C VAL A 110 -8.00 6.87 27.61
N GLU A 111 -8.58 5.68 27.71
CA GLU A 111 -9.35 5.27 28.90
C GLU A 111 -8.49 5.29 30.17
N CYS A 112 -7.27 4.74 30.12
CA CYS A 112 -6.33 4.80 31.24
C CYS A 112 -6.00 6.25 31.66
N ILE A 113 -5.79 7.15 30.69
CA ILE A 113 -5.50 8.56 30.98
C ILE A 113 -6.72 9.24 31.62
N LYS A 114 -7.94 8.96 31.13
CA LYS A 114 -9.18 9.54 31.68
C LYS A 114 -9.45 9.10 33.11
N GLU A 115 -9.27 7.82 33.41
CA GLU A 115 -9.42 7.30 34.78
C GLU A 115 -8.45 8.00 35.75
N ARG A 116 -7.21 8.22 35.32
CA ARG A 116 -6.21 8.97 36.09
C ARG A 116 -6.60 10.44 36.29
N MET A 117 -7.14 11.09 35.26
CA MET A 117 -7.63 12.49 35.37
C MET A 117 -8.83 12.62 36.32
N ALA A 118 -9.62 11.56 36.48
CA ALA A 118 -10.79 11.54 37.37
C ALA A 118 -10.46 11.15 38.83
N ALA A 119 -9.27 10.61 39.10
CA ALA A 119 -8.84 10.21 40.44
C ALA A 119 -8.53 11.44 41.33
N PRO A 120 -8.96 11.46 42.60
CA PRO A 120 -8.68 12.56 43.51
C PRO A 120 -7.18 12.60 43.83
N ALA A 121 -6.50 13.69 43.48
CA ALA A 121 -5.06 13.86 43.69
C ALA A 121 -4.69 13.81 45.19
N SER A 122 -4.25 12.66 45.69
CA SER A 122 -3.45 12.60 46.90
C SER A 122 -1.97 12.76 46.53
N ALA A 123 -1.20 13.49 47.34
CA ALA A 123 0.18 13.85 47.04
C ALA A 123 1.14 12.63 46.95
N GLU A 124 0.74 11.47 47.47
CA GLU A 124 1.51 10.22 47.44
C GLU A 124 1.22 9.35 46.19
N GLU A 125 0.11 9.60 45.48
CA GLU A 125 -0.26 8.91 44.23
C GLU A 125 0.27 9.65 42.98
N ALA A 126 0.56 10.94 43.08
CA ALA A 126 1.19 11.71 42.02
C ALA A 126 2.63 11.25 41.72
N ASP A 127 3.31 10.66 42.72
CA ASP A 127 4.70 10.17 42.62
C ASP A 127 4.78 8.68 42.20
N ASN A 128 3.67 7.94 42.32
CA ASN A 128 3.49 6.63 41.69
C ASN A 128 2.84 6.79 40.31
N ALA A 129 3.47 7.60 39.45
CA ALA A 129 3.14 7.67 38.03
C ALA A 129 3.50 6.34 37.36
N ALA A 130 2.70 5.30 37.59
CA ALA A 130 2.80 4.06 36.85
C ALA A 130 2.76 4.42 35.36
N GLU A 131 3.79 4.00 34.64
CA GLU A 131 3.92 4.22 33.20
C GLU A 131 2.61 3.82 32.50
N LEU A 132 2.23 4.56 31.45
CA LEU A 132 1.06 4.17 30.67
C LEU A 132 1.33 2.78 30.05
N PRO A 133 0.30 1.91 29.97
CA PRO A 133 0.50 0.54 29.53
C PRO A 133 0.64 0.44 28.01
N PHE A 134 1.70 1.01 27.45
CA PHE A 134 2.04 0.84 26.04
C PHE A 134 2.32 -0.65 25.75
N THR A 135 1.79 -1.12 24.63
CA THR A 135 1.92 -2.52 24.20
C THR A 135 2.14 -2.60 22.70
N VAL A 136 2.54 -3.78 22.21
CA VAL A 136 2.58 -4.07 20.77
C VAL A 136 1.23 -3.79 20.09
N GLU A 137 0.11 -4.01 20.78
CA GLU A 137 -1.20 -3.75 20.20
C GLU A 137 -1.51 -2.25 20.10
N THR A 138 -1.05 -1.42 21.04
CA THR A 138 -1.19 0.05 20.93
C THR A 138 -0.37 0.59 19.76
N ASP A 139 0.79 0.00 19.50
CA ASP A 139 1.63 0.35 18.35
C ASP A 139 0.98 -0.06 17.02
N ARG A 140 0.32 -1.22 16.98
CA ARG A 140 -0.44 -1.65 15.80
C ARG A 140 -1.63 -0.75 15.51
N TYR A 141 -2.25 -0.19 16.55
CA TYR A 141 -3.27 0.84 16.38
C TYR A 141 -2.65 2.11 15.77
N PHE A 142 -1.56 2.62 16.36
CA PHE A 142 -0.82 3.77 15.84
C PHE A 142 -0.45 3.58 14.36
N MET A 143 0.13 2.42 14.03
CA MET A 143 0.53 2.06 12.67
C MET A 143 -0.67 2.03 11.73
N ALA A 144 -1.82 1.49 12.14
CA ALA A 144 -3.03 1.46 11.32
C ALA A 144 -3.59 2.86 11.07
N VAL A 145 -3.63 3.73 12.08
CA VAL A 145 -4.07 5.13 11.92
C VAL A 145 -3.12 5.87 10.97
N PHE A 146 -1.81 5.76 11.21
CA PHE A 146 -0.78 6.38 10.36
C PHE A 146 -0.90 5.94 8.90
N LEU A 147 -0.99 4.63 8.64
CA LEU A 147 -1.12 4.11 7.29
C LEU A 147 -2.42 4.58 6.63
N PHE A 148 -3.51 4.70 7.38
CA PHE A 148 -4.77 5.19 6.84
C PHE A 148 -4.62 6.63 6.33
N GLU A 149 -4.10 7.52 7.16
CA GLU A 149 -3.87 8.92 6.78
C GLU A 149 -2.87 9.03 5.62
N TYR A 150 -1.81 8.22 5.64
CA TYR A 150 -0.78 8.17 4.60
C TYR A 150 -1.33 7.75 3.23
N PHE A 151 -2.25 6.78 3.17
CA PHE A 151 -2.81 6.29 1.90
C PHE A 151 -3.98 7.13 1.37
N PHE A 152 -4.80 7.68 2.26
CA PHE A 152 -6.03 8.36 1.88
C PHE A 152 -5.93 9.89 1.93
N HIS A 153 -4.76 10.43 2.32
CA HIS A 153 -4.45 11.86 2.33
C HIS A 153 -5.55 12.68 3.04
N THR A 154 -5.95 12.21 4.21
CA THR A 154 -7.06 12.75 4.99
C THR A 154 -6.74 12.62 6.48
N GLY A 155 -7.56 13.23 7.34
CA GLY A 155 -7.51 13.03 8.77
C GLY A 155 -8.05 11.67 9.22
N SER A 156 -8.24 11.54 10.54
CA SER A 156 -8.54 10.31 11.27
C SER A 156 -9.52 9.33 10.59
N PRO A 157 -9.27 8.00 10.66
CA PRO A 157 -10.18 6.95 10.15
C PRO A 157 -11.57 6.92 10.81
N PHE A 158 -11.77 7.70 11.88
CA PHE A 158 -13.02 7.81 12.60
C PHE A 158 -13.81 9.07 12.22
N GLU A 159 -13.31 9.90 11.30
CA GLU A 159 -13.86 11.24 11.04
C GLU A 159 -15.06 11.24 10.06
N GLY A 160 -16.05 10.37 10.26
CA GLY A 160 -17.24 10.29 9.41
C GLY A 160 -18.42 11.16 9.88
N LYS A 161 -19.63 10.84 9.39
CA LYS A 161 -20.87 11.59 9.70
C LYS A 161 -21.14 11.78 11.21
N LYS A 162 -20.80 10.80 12.05
CA LYS A 162 -21.00 10.86 13.51
C LYS A 162 -20.12 11.91 14.16
N MET A 163 -18.89 12.07 13.67
CA MET A 163 -17.95 13.09 14.15
C MET A 163 -18.25 14.46 13.54
N VAL A 164 -18.43 14.52 12.21
CA VAL A 164 -18.56 15.77 11.46
C VAL A 164 -19.82 16.55 11.81
N ASN A 165 -20.94 15.86 12.11
CA ASN A 165 -22.19 16.52 12.47
C ASN A 165 -22.24 16.98 13.93
N ARG A 166 -21.20 16.71 14.73
CA ARG A 166 -21.14 17.09 16.13
C ARG A 166 -20.26 18.33 16.30
N CYS A 167 -20.75 19.28 17.09
CA CYS A 167 -19.96 20.43 17.51
C CYS A 167 -19.22 20.07 18.80
N PHE A 168 -17.90 19.96 18.73
CA PHE A 168 -17.03 19.81 19.89
C PHE A 168 -16.51 21.18 20.33
N LEU A 169 -16.45 21.40 21.64
CA LEU A 169 -16.01 22.67 22.22
C LEU A 169 -14.49 22.75 22.37
N SER A 170 -13.79 21.62 22.25
CA SER A 170 -12.32 21.56 22.23
C SER A 170 -11.80 20.35 21.44
N PRO A 171 -10.53 20.38 20.98
CA PRO A 171 -9.88 19.20 20.39
C PRO A 171 -9.86 18.01 21.36
N LEU A 172 -9.60 18.24 22.65
CA LEU A 172 -9.62 17.19 23.66
C LEU A 172 -11.00 16.51 23.76
N GLU A 173 -12.09 17.27 23.76
CA GLU A 173 -13.44 16.70 23.79
C GLU A 173 -13.71 15.81 22.57
N LYS A 174 -13.25 16.24 21.38
CA LYS A 174 -13.35 15.44 20.15
C LYS A 174 -12.63 14.11 20.29
N GLU A 175 -11.41 14.12 20.81
CA GLU A 175 -10.60 12.90 20.93
C GLU A 175 -11.06 11.95 22.04
N LEU A 176 -11.58 12.49 23.16
CA LEU A 176 -12.24 11.69 24.18
C LEU A 176 -13.50 11.01 23.63
N PHE A 177 -14.29 11.74 22.84
CA PHE A 177 -15.47 11.17 22.18
C PHE A 177 -15.11 10.13 21.13
N ARG A 178 -14.03 10.34 20.36
CA ARG A 178 -13.48 9.33 19.43
C ARG A 178 -13.06 8.07 20.18
N ALA A 179 -12.33 8.19 21.29
CA ALA A 179 -11.90 7.02 22.04
C ALA A 179 -13.09 6.21 22.60
N GLU A 180 -14.14 6.89 23.08
CA GLU A 180 -15.31 6.22 23.66
C GLU A 180 -16.30 5.67 22.63
N GLN A 181 -16.52 6.40 21.52
CA GLN A 181 -17.64 6.17 20.61
C GLN A 181 -17.24 6.16 19.13
N GLY A 182 -15.93 6.16 18.85
CA GLY A 182 -15.37 6.11 17.51
C GLY A 182 -15.86 4.88 16.77
N GLN A 183 -16.28 5.08 15.53
CA GLN A 183 -16.65 4.01 14.62
C GLN A 183 -15.85 4.19 13.33
N PHE A 184 -15.33 3.13 12.75
CA PHE A 184 -14.59 3.24 11.50
C PHE A 184 -15.51 3.80 10.39
N CYS A 185 -15.07 4.85 9.69
CA CYS A 185 -15.92 5.52 8.71
C CYS A 185 -16.03 4.75 7.38
N MET A 186 -15.06 3.89 7.04
CA MET A 186 -15.04 3.12 5.78
C MET A 186 -15.47 1.65 5.96
N ASP A 187 -16.44 1.42 6.84
CA ASP A 187 -17.09 0.13 7.04
C ASP A 187 -17.86 -0.33 5.78
N ILE A 188 -18.21 -1.62 5.73
CA ILE A 188 -19.03 -2.21 4.68
C ILE A 188 -20.49 -1.76 4.86
N GLY A 189 -20.97 -0.97 3.89
CA GLY A 189 -22.36 -0.50 3.86
C GLY A 189 -22.55 0.84 4.55
N GLU A 190 -23.81 1.27 4.65
CA GLU A 190 -24.16 2.53 5.32
C GLU A 190 -24.34 2.32 6.83
N ASN A 191 -23.69 3.16 7.63
CA ASN A 191 -23.77 3.20 9.08
C ASN A 191 -23.80 4.66 9.59
N GLU A 192 -23.83 4.85 10.91
CA GLU A 192 -23.93 6.18 11.52
C GLU A 192 -22.72 7.09 11.24
N ASN A 193 -21.56 6.49 10.95
CA ASN A 193 -20.31 7.19 10.68
C ASN A 193 -19.81 7.03 9.23
N THR A 194 -20.68 6.65 8.29
CA THR A 194 -20.33 6.64 6.85
C THR A 194 -19.85 8.04 6.41
N PRO A 195 -18.90 8.15 5.47
CA PRO A 195 -18.36 9.43 5.08
C PRO A 195 -19.41 10.29 4.39
N VAL A 196 -19.35 11.60 4.61
CA VAL A 196 -20.34 12.53 4.05
C VAL A 196 -19.88 13.01 2.67
N LYS A 197 -20.65 12.69 1.62
CA LYS A 197 -20.44 13.22 0.26
C LYS A 197 -20.49 14.76 0.28
N GLY A 198 -19.54 15.39 -0.40
CA GLY A 198 -19.32 16.84 -0.39
C GLY A 198 -18.36 17.33 0.70
N ILE A 199 -18.09 16.52 1.74
CA ILE A 199 -17.13 16.84 2.80
C ILE A 199 -15.89 15.94 2.67
N GLN A 200 -16.10 14.63 2.50
CA GLN A 200 -15.05 13.62 2.48
C GLN A 200 -14.85 12.98 1.10
N ASP A 201 -15.10 13.74 0.04
CA ASP A 201 -15.03 13.22 -1.34
C ASP A 201 -13.64 12.68 -1.69
N LYS A 202 -12.57 13.28 -1.13
CA LYS A 202 -11.20 12.78 -1.29
C LYS A 202 -11.03 11.36 -0.76
N LEU A 203 -11.46 11.13 0.48
CA LEU A 203 -11.40 9.81 1.12
C LEU A 203 -12.20 8.78 0.32
N ILE A 204 -13.43 9.12 -0.08
CA ILE A 204 -14.28 8.23 -0.89
C ILE A 204 -13.58 7.88 -2.21
N HIS A 205 -13.00 8.88 -2.88
CA HIS A 205 -12.30 8.68 -4.14
C HIS A 205 -11.09 7.76 -3.99
N TYR A 206 -10.17 8.06 -3.06
CA TYR A 206 -8.97 7.24 -2.85
C TYR A 206 -9.33 5.82 -2.41
N TRP A 207 -10.33 5.65 -1.54
CA TRP A 207 -10.79 4.33 -1.11
C TRP A 207 -11.24 3.44 -2.27
N GLU A 208 -11.87 4.01 -3.31
CA GLU A 208 -12.28 3.25 -4.50
C GLU A 208 -11.12 2.94 -5.45
N GLU A 209 -10.03 3.72 -5.42
CA GLU A 209 -8.84 3.45 -6.21
C GLU A 209 -8.03 2.26 -5.68
N TYR A 210 -7.95 2.11 -4.36
CA TYR A 210 -7.14 1.06 -3.74
C TYR A 210 -7.80 -0.33 -3.80
N PRO A 211 -7.03 -1.41 -4.03
CA PRO A 211 -7.53 -2.78 -4.03
C PRO A 211 -8.18 -3.20 -2.71
N GLU A 212 -9.12 -4.14 -2.78
CA GLU A 212 -9.83 -4.69 -1.62
C GLU A 212 -8.91 -5.26 -0.54
N MET A 213 -7.76 -5.83 -0.91
CA MET A 213 -6.78 -6.36 0.04
C MET A 213 -6.31 -5.30 1.06
N LEU A 214 -6.08 -4.05 0.62
CA LEU A 214 -5.67 -2.97 1.50
C LEU A 214 -6.83 -2.50 2.38
N ARG A 215 -8.01 -2.37 1.79
CA ARG A 215 -9.23 -1.95 2.49
C ARG A 215 -9.59 -2.91 3.63
N LYS A 216 -9.46 -4.22 3.39
CA LYS A 216 -9.67 -5.26 4.40
C LYS A 216 -8.71 -5.17 5.57
N MET A 217 -7.48 -4.70 5.36
CA MET A 217 -6.54 -4.50 6.46
C MET A 217 -7.03 -3.42 7.43
N PHE A 218 -7.53 -2.30 6.93
CA PHE A 218 -8.12 -1.26 7.78
C PHE A 218 -9.41 -1.70 8.46
N GLN A 219 -10.25 -2.47 7.77
CA GLN A 219 -11.43 -3.08 8.38
C GLN A 219 -11.05 -3.99 9.55
N ARG A 220 -10.09 -4.90 9.35
CA ARG A 220 -9.57 -5.76 10.42
C ARG A 220 -8.93 -4.94 11.55
N ALA A 221 -8.17 -3.89 11.24
CA ALA A 221 -7.52 -3.05 12.25
C ALA A 221 -8.51 -2.30 13.15
N PHE A 222 -9.58 -1.74 12.58
CA PHE A 222 -10.48 -0.84 13.32
C PHE A 222 -11.80 -1.47 13.73
N MET A 223 -12.24 -2.55 13.09
CA MET A 223 -13.47 -3.27 13.46
C MET A 223 -13.16 -4.44 14.39
N ASP A 224 -12.42 -5.43 13.88
CA ASP A 224 -12.02 -6.60 14.67
C ASP A 224 -11.08 -6.16 15.80
N GLY A 225 -10.05 -5.39 15.43
CA GLY A 225 -9.07 -4.78 16.33
C GLY A 225 -9.60 -3.67 17.25
N GLY A 226 -10.78 -3.12 16.93
CA GLY A 226 -11.52 -2.22 17.82
C GLY A 226 -12.36 -2.97 18.86
N THR A 227 -12.77 -4.21 18.56
CA THR A 227 -13.48 -5.09 19.49
C THR A 227 -12.50 -5.81 20.42
N LEU A 228 -11.37 -6.28 19.87
CA LEU A 228 -10.32 -6.99 20.60
C LEU A 228 -8.96 -6.59 20.01
N CYS A 229 -8.10 -5.94 20.79
CA CYS A 229 -6.88 -5.32 20.29
C CYS A 229 -5.91 -6.32 19.65
N GLU A 230 -5.89 -7.57 20.10
CA GLU A 230 -5.06 -8.66 19.58
C GLU A 230 -5.45 -9.11 18.15
N LEU A 231 -6.61 -8.69 17.64
CA LEU A 231 -7.02 -8.97 16.26
C LEU A 231 -6.46 -7.96 15.26
N ARG A 232 -5.85 -6.86 15.73
CA ARG A 232 -5.20 -5.86 14.88
C ARG A 232 -4.15 -6.54 13.99
N PRO A 233 -4.06 -6.18 12.69
CA PRO A 233 -3.10 -6.81 11.79
C PRO A 233 -1.66 -6.58 12.25
N THR A 234 -0.85 -7.62 12.10
CA THR A 234 0.57 -7.59 12.45
C THR A 234 1.40 -6.86 11.39
N GLU A 235 2.64 -6.54 11.72
CA GLU A 235 3.62 -5.93 10.83
C GLU A 235 3.83 -6.83 9.59
N VAL A 236 3.85 -8.15 9.81
CA VAL A 236 3.96 -9.17 8.75
C VAL A 236 2.74 -9.12 7.82
N ASP A 237 1.52 -9.02 8.36
CA ASP A 237 0.30 -8.92 7.57
C ASP A 237 0.34 -7.68 6.66
N TRP A 238 0.74 -6.52 7.20
CA TRP A 238 0.89 -5.29 6.43
C TRP A 238 1.96 -5.40 5.35
N LYS A 239 3.16 -5.93 5.67
CA LYS A 239 4.22 -6.12 4.68
C LYS A 239 3.79 -7.02 3.52
N GLN A 240 3.04 -8.09 3.80
CA GLN A 240 2.54 -9.00 2.75
C GLN A 240 1.61 -8.26 1.79
N VAL A 241 0.64 -7.50 2.32
CA VAL A 241 -0.29 -6.72 1.49
C VAL A 241 0.46 -5.63 0.70
N LEU A 242 1.41 -4.94 1.32
CA LEU A 242 2.20 -3.90 0.64
C LEU A 242 3.04 -4.47 -0.52
N VAL A 243 3.66 -5.64 -0.34
CA VAL A 243 4.38 -6.32 -1.44
C VAL A 243 3.43 -6.71 -2.55
N GLN A 244 2.25 -7.26 -2.23
CA GLN A 244 1.24 -7.59 -3.23
C GLN A 244 0.79 -6.35 -4.01
N LEU A 245 0.52 -5.22 -3.34
CA LEU A 245 0.17 -3.96 -3.99
C LEU A 245 1.29 -3.44 -4.91
N MET A 246 2.56 -3.57 -4.50
CA MET A 246 3.70 -3.19 -5.35
C MET A 246 3.77 -4.02 -6.62
N MET A 247 3.43 -5.30 -6.55
CA MET A 247 3.38 -6.20 -7.71
C MET A 247 2.14 -5.96 -8.58
N ASP A 248 1.04 -5.52 -7.96
CA ASP A 248 -0.23 -5.25 -8.64
C ASP A 248 -0.23 -3.91 -9.38
N CYS A 249 0.58 -2.94 -8.94
CA CYS A 249 0.70 -1.62 -9.56
C CYS A 249 1.22 -1.71 -11.01
N GLN A 250 0.38 -1.32 -11.97
CA GLN A 250 0.68 -1.34 -13.40
C GLN A 250 0.95 0.06 -13.96
N VAL A 251 1.88 0.13 -14.91
CA VAL A 251 2.15 1.31 -15.72
C VAL A 251 2.02 0.94 -17.19
N CYS A 252 1.16 1.67 -17.91
CA CYS A 252 1.01 1.54 -19.34
C CYS A 252 1.73 2.69 -20.08
N GLY A 253 2.26 2.40 -21.27
CA GLY A 253 2.92 3.41 -22.11
C GLY A 253 1.99 4.56 -22.57
N CYS A 254 0.67 4.41 -22.45
CA CYS A 254 -0.31 5.45 -22.75
C CYS A 254 -0.53 6.45 -21.60
N GLY A 255 0.13 6.26 -20.45
CA GLY A 255 -0.01 7.12 -19.28
C GLY A 255 -0.91 6.56 -18.18
N PHE A 256 -1.67 5.48 -18.42
CA PHE A 256 -2.41 4.79 -17.37
C PHE A 256 -1.45 4.29 -16.28
N ARG A 257 -1.77 4.59 -15.03
CA ARG A 257 -1.07 4.17 -13.81
C ARG A 257 -2.12 3.79 -12.79
N GLY A 258 -2.06 2.57 -12.28
CA GLY A 258 -3.06 2.10 -11.33
C GLY A 258 -2.93 0.60 -11.06
N PHE A 259 -3.82 0.10 -10.23
CA PHE A 259 -3.88 -1.30 -9.83
C PHE A 259 -4.65 -2.15 -10.85
N SER A 260 -4.55 -3.47 -10.74
CA SER A 260 -5.16 -4.40 -11.69
C SER A 260 -6.68 -4.34 -11.70
N ASN A 261 -7.30 -4.01 -10.55
CA ASN A 261 -8.75 -3.82 -10.42
C ASN A 261 -9.30 -2.67 -11.28
N ARG A 262 -8.45 -1.74 -11.75
CA ARG A 262 -8.85 -0.65 -12.67
C ARG A 262 -8.68 -1.04 -14.14
N LEU A 263 -8.16 -2.22 -14.45
CA LEU A 263 -8.14 -2.75 -15.81
C LEU A 263 -9.50 -3.37 -16.16
N LEU A 264 -9.90 -3.24 -17.42
CA LEU A 264 -11.18 -3.76 -17.90
C LEU A 264 -11.08 -5.27 -18.13
N PRO A 265 -11.88 -6.11 -17.45
CA PRO A 265 -11.91 -7.53 -17.74
C PRO A 265 -12.45 -7.79 -19.16
N GLN A 266 -11.95 -8.84 -19.81
CA GLN A 266 -12.41 -9.31 -21.11
C GLN A 266 -13.01 -10.72 -20.98
N GLU A 267 -13.93 -11.08 -21.88
CA GLU A 267 -14.59 -12.41 -21.87
C GLU A 267 -13.57 -13.56 -21.97
N ASN A 268 -12.44 -13.31 -22.63
CA ASN A 268 -11.36 -14.28 -22.80
C ASN A 268 -10.44 -14.45 -21.57
N GLY A 269 -10.76 -13.81 -20.44
CA GLY A 269 -9.99 -13.90 -19.19
C GLY A 269 -8.76 -12.99 -19.14
N THR A 270 -8.53 -12.16 -20.17
CA THR A 270 -7.48 -11.12 -20.15
C THR A 270 -8.00 -9.81 -19.55
N LEU A 271 -7.08 -8.90 -19.23
CA LEU A 271 -7.39 -7.55 -18.78
C LEU A 271 -6.94 -6.54 -19.83
N ARG A 272 -7.67 -5.43 -19.95
CA ARG A 272 -7.44 -4.40 -20.97
C ARG A 272 -7.24 -3.02 -20.33
N CYS A 273 -6.26 -2.26 -20.82
CA CYS A 273 -6.09 -0.86 -20.41
C CYS A 273 -7.33 -0.05 -20.84
N PRO A 274 -7.94 0.73 -19.94
CA PRO A 274 -9.10 1.56 -20.28
C PRO A 274 -8.77 2.70 -21.26
N VAL A 275 -7.49 3.08 -21.39
CA VAL A 275 -7.06 4.22 -22.22
C VAL A 275 -6.67 3.80 -23.63
N CYS A 276 -5.68 2.91 -23.79
CA CYS A 276 -5.17 2.52 -25.12
C CYS A 276 -5.57 1.11 -25.56
N GLY A 277 -6.21 0.34 -24.68
CA GLY A 277 -6.62 -1.01 -25.01
C GLY A 277 -5.51 -2.07 -25.01
N LYS A 278 -4.30 -1.79 -24.50
CA LYS A 278 -3.24 -2.81 -24.30
C LYS A 278 -3.78 -3.98 -23.45
N THR A 279 -3.39 -5.20 -23.79
CA THR A 279 -3.82 -6.43 -23.12
C THR A 279 -2.78 -6.90 -22.09
N TRP A 280 -3.25 -7.31 -20.91
CA TRP A 280 -2.50 -8.09 -19.93
C TRP A 280 -3.11 -9.48 -19.85
N TYR A 281 -2.25 -10.50 -19.94
CA TYR A 281 -2.63 -11.87 -19.65
C TYR A 281 -2.56 -12.10 -18.14
N VAL A 282 -3.44 -12.97 -17.63
CA VAL A 282 -3.51 -13.26 -16.20
C VAL A 282 -3.06 -14.70 -15.96
N LEU A 283 -2.04 -14.84 -15.12
CA LEU A 283 -1.61 -16.11 -14.57
C LEU A 283 -2.19 -16.22 -13.16
N THR A 284 -2.79 -17.36 -12.79
CA THR A 284 -3.44 -17.54 -11.48
C THR A 284 -3.17 -18.91 -10.89
N ASP A 285 -3.00 -18.98 -9.58
CA ASP A 285 -2.96 -20.20 -8.76
C ASP A 285 -4.35 -20.52 -8.14
N GLY A 286 -5.36 -19.69 -8.41
CA GLY A 286 -6.71 -19.76 -7.83
C GLY A 286 -6.99 -18.70 -6.76
N MET A 287 -5.97 -18.22 -6.04
CA MET A 287 -6.09 -17.19 -5.00
C MET A 287 -5.48 -15.87 -5.47
N ASN A 288 -4.28 -15.94 -6.04
CA ASN A 288 -3.46 -14.84 -6.49
C ASN A 288 -3.46 -14.72 -8.02
N ARG A 289 -3.00 -13.57 -8.49
CA ARG A 289 -2.90 -13.24 -9.91
C ARG A 289 -1.56 -12.57 -10.20
N ILE A 290 -0.93 -12.96 -11.30
CA ILE A 290 0.24 -12.29 -11.86
C ILE A 290 -0.15 -11.79 -13.24
N LEU A 291 0.00 -10.48 -13.45
CA LEU A 291 -0.25 -9.86 -14.73
C LEU A 291 0.97 -9.96 -15.64
N LEU A 292 0.74 -10.38 -16.87
CA LEU A 292 1.78 -10.59 -17.88
C LEU A 292 1.52 -9.68 -19.07
N ALA A 293 2.46 -8.79 -19.34
CA ALA A 293 2.48 -7.98 -20.55
C ALA A 293 3.94 -7.76 -20.98
N GLU A 294 4.14 -7.37 -22.23
CA GLU A 294 5.48 -7.10 -22.75
C GLU A 294 6.26 -6.13 -21.85
N GLY A 295 7.47 -6.54 -21.47
CA GLY A 295 8.39 -5.76 -20.63
C GLY A 295 8.14 -5.90 -19.11
N VAL A 296 7.07 -6.58 -18.69
CA VAL A 296 6.79 -6.83 -17.27
C VAL A 296 7.85 -7.77 -16.69
N LYS A 297 8.38 -7.38 -15.53
CA LYS A 297 9.28 -8.18 -14.71
C LYS A 297 8.47 -8.86 -13.63
N LEU A 298 8.78 -10.13 -13.35
CA LEU A 298 8.29 -10.81 -12.16
C LEU A 298 9.43 -10.92 -11.15
N TYR A 299 9.08 -10.86 -9.88
CA TYR A 299 10.03 -10.81 -8.78
C TYR A 299 9.97 -12.08 -7.93
N ALA A 300 10.97 -12.29 -7.08
CA ALA A 300 11.09 -13.46 -6.22
C ALA A 300 9.88 -13.61 -5.27
N CYS A 301 9.28 -12.53 -4.78
CA CYS A 301 8.02 -12.58 -4.02
C CYS A 301 6.84 -13.21 -4.78
N GLN A 302 6.88 -13.26 -6.11
CA GLN A 302 5.83 -13.86 -6.94
C GLN A 302 6.17 -15.29 -7.42
N THR A 303 7.46 -15.62 -7.54
CA THR A 303 7.90 -16.87 -8.21
C THR A 303 8.95 -17.67 -7.43
N GLY A 304 9.56 -17.07 -6.41
CA GLY A 304 10.61 -17.61 -5.56
C GLY A 304 10.13 -17.82 -4.13
N ARG A 305 10.94 -18.44 -3.29
CA ARG A 305 10.50 -18.91 -1.95
C ARG A 305 10.28 -17.80 -0.93
N ASP A 306 10.89 -16.63 -1.13
CA ASP A 306 10.77 -15.50 -0.22
C ASP A 306 9.65 -14.57 -0.67
N ALA A 307 8.52 -14.60 0.05
CA ALA A 307 7.33 -13.79 -0.22
C ALA A 307 7.57 -12.28 -0.07
N PHE A 308 8.68 -11.85 0.54
CA PHE A 308 9.01 -10.43 0.73
C PHE A 308 10.09 -9.92 -0.23
N ASP A 309 10.73 -10.78 -1.03
CA ASP A 309 11.75 -10.37 -1.99
C ASP A 309 11.13 -9.72 -3.24
N LYS A 310 10.83 -8.42 -3.08
CA LYS A 310 10.28 -7.53 -4.12
C LYS A 310 11.32 -6.92 -5.06
N ASP A 311 12.60 -7.22 -4.87
CA ASP A 311 13.71 -6.54 -5.53
C ASP A 311 14.45 -7.46 -6.51
N THR A 312 14.52 -8.76 -6.22
CA THR A 312 15.14 -9.75 -7.11
C THR A 312 14.21 -10.11 -8.28
N VAL A 313 14.63 -9.78 -9.50
CA VAL A 313 13.93 -10.17 -10.72
C VAL A 313 14.23 -11.62 -11.05
N THR A 314 13.19 -12.42 -11.21
CA THR A 314 13.27 -13.86 -11.50
C THR A 314 12.75 -14.20 -12.89
N ALA A 315 11.86 -13.37 -13.44
CA ALA A 315 11.32 -13.56 -14.77
C ALA A 315 11.15 -12.26 -15.55
N LEU A 316 11.16 -12.37 -16.88
CA LEU A 316 10.86 -11.27 -17.80
C LEU A 316 9.87 -11.74 -18.86
N VAL A 317 8.78 -11.00 -19.04
CA VAL A 317 7.86 -11.20 -20.15
C VAL A 317 8.42 -10.54 -21.40
N ALA A 318 8.76 -11.35 -22.39
CA ALA A 318 9.41 -10.91 -23.62
C ALA A 318 8.72 -11.47 -24.87
N GLU A 319 8.80 -10.71 -25.96
CA GLU A 319 8.38 -11.18 -27.28
C GLU A 319 9.33 -12.28 -27.78
N ASN A 320 8.78 -13.27 -28.47
CA ASN A 320 9.53 -14.35 -29.07
C ASN A 320 10.37 -13.82 -30.24
N ARG A 321 11.69 -14.02 -30.16
CA ARG A 321 12.66 -13.59 -31.18
C ARG A 321 12.36 -14.11 -32.60
N ASN A 322 11.77 -15.30 -32.70
CA ASN A 322 11.52 -15.96 -33.97
C ASN A 322 10.10 -15.71 -34.51
N LYS A 323 9.15 -15.29 -33.65
CA LYS A 323 7.74 -15.10 -33.99
C LYS A 323 7.22 -13.84 -33.32
N LYS A 324 7.22 -12.73 -34.07
CA LYS A 324 6.64 -11.48 -33.61
C LYS A 324 5.16 -11.65 -33.27
N GLY A 325 4.70 -10.99 -32.22
CA GLY A 325 3.35 -11.07 -31.66
C GLY A 325 3.10 -12.24 -30.70
N LEU A 326 4.07 -13.14 -30.49
CA LEU A 326 3.98 -14.19 -29.47
C LEU A 326 4.85 -13.85 -28.28
N TYR A 327 4.25 -13.83 -27.09
CA TYR A 327 4.95 -13.52 -25.85
C TYR A 327 5.26 -14.78 -25.05
N GLY A 328 6.33 -14.73 -24.26
CA GLY A 328 6.73 -15.79 -23.34
C GLY A 328 7.28 -15.22 -22.05
N ILE A 329 7.22 -16.03 -20.99
CA ILE A 329 7.84 -15.76 -19.70
C ILE A 329 9.24 -16.37 -19.74
N LYS A 330 10.27 -15.53 -19.75
CA LYS A 330 11.67 -15.95 -19.72
C LYS A 330 12.16 -16.09 -18.28
N ASN A 331 12.76 -17.24 -17.97
CA ASN A 331 13.45 -17.47 -16.71
C ASN A 331 14.79 -16.73 -16.71
N VAL A 332 14.99 -15.85 -15.73
CA VAL A 332 16.26 -15.16 -15.47
C VAL A 332 16.82 -15.47 -14.09
N SER A 333 16.17 -16.37 -13.34
CA SER A 333 16.70 -16.90 -12.09
C SER A 333 17.56 -18.14 -12.34
N LYS A 334 18.31 -18.54 -11.31
CA LYS A 334 19.11 -19.77 -11.30
C LYS A 334 18.26 -21.03 -11.05
N GLY A 335 17.02 -20.84 -10.62
CA GLY A 335 16.07 -21.93 -10.35
C GLY A 335 15.58 -22.59 -11.63
N VAL A 336 15.11 -23.83 -11.52
CA VAL A 336 14.49 -24.57 -12.63
C VAL A 336 12.99 -24.58 -12.43
N TRP A 337 12.23 -24.11 -13.42
CA TRP A 337 10.77 -24.18 -13.40
C TRP A 337 10.28 -25.41 -14.16
N ARG A 338 9.07 -25.84 -13.85
CA ARG A 338 8.41 -26.93 -14.56
C ARG A 338 7.19 -26.40 -15.30
N GLY A 339 7.25 -26.39 -16.63
CA GLY A 339 6.14 -26.01 -17.49
C GLY A 339 5.35 -27.24 -17.93
N LEU A 340 4.03 -27.18 -17.82
CA LEU A 340 3.08 -28.12 -18.43
C LEU A 340 2.41 -27.43 -19.62
N PHE A 341 2.53 -28.02 -20.79
CA PHE A 341 1.97 -27.51 -22.04
C PHE A 341 0.56 -28.07 -22.29
N PRO A 342 -0.24 -27.43 -23.16
CA PRO A 342 -1.60 -27.89 -23.46
C PRO A 342 -1.67 -29.30 -24.07
N ASP A 343 -0.59 -29.79 -24.66
CA ASP A 343 -0.45 -31.16 -25.18
C ASP A 343 -0.15 -32.20 -24.09
N GLY A 344 -0.09 -31.78 -22.82
CA GLY A 344 0.25 -32.62 -21.67
C GLY A 344 1.76 -32.84 -21.49
N THR A 345 2.61 -32.32 -22.38
CA THR A 345 4.05 -32.45 -22.22
C THR A 345 4.56 -31.57 -21.08
N THR A 346 5.50 -32.10 -20.32
CA THR A 346 6.21 -31.35 -19.28
C THR A 346 7.60 -31.00 -19.79
N ARG A 347 8.06 -29.76 -19.55
CA ARG A 347 9.46 -29.37 -19.78
C ARG A 347 10.03 -28.61 -18.60
N GLU A 348 11.30 -28.83 -18.34
CA GLU A 348 12.09 -27.97 -17.46
C GLU A 348 12.46 -26.69 -18.19
N ILE A 349 12.35 -25.56 -17.48
CA ILE A 349 12.68 -24.23 -17.98
C ILE A 349 13.84 -23.72 -17.13
N LYS A 350 15.03 -23.84 -17.68
CA LYS A 350 16.29 -23.41 -17.04
C LYS A 350 16.52 -21.91 -17.28
N GLU A 351 17.52 -21.36 -16.61
CA GLU A 351 17.96 -19.99 -16.82
C GLU A 351 18.15 -19.67 -18.31
N GLY A 352 17.60 -18.55 -18.76
CA GLY A 352 17.66 -18.09 -20.14
C GLY A 352 16.59 -18.70 -21.06
N GLN A 353 15.93 -19.78 -20.66
CA GLN A 353 14.82 -20.39 -21.41
C GLN A 353 13.49 -19.69 -21.08
N GLY A 354 12.46 -19.92 -21.89
CA GLY A 354 11.15 -19.33 -21.66
C GLY A 354 10.00 -20.26 -22.01
N ILE A 355 8.86 -19.98 -21.40
CA ILE A 355 7.59 -20.68 -21.62
C ILE A 355 6.60 -19.73 -22.34
N PRO A 356 5.97 -20.15 -23.44
CA PRO A 356 5.09 -19.28 -24.23
C PRO A 356 3.78 -19.02 -23.50
N ILE A 357 3.30 -17.77 -23.49
CA ILE A 357 2.01 -17.41 -22.92
C ILE A 357 0.89 -17.98 -23.81
N TRP A 358 0.43 -19.18 -23.49
CA TRP A 358 -0.57 -19.93 -24.26
C TRP A 358 -1.70 -20.44 -23.38
N ASN A 359 -2.90 -20.49 -23.96
CA ASN A 359 -4.07 -21.03 -23.29
C ASN A 359 -3.84 -22.48 -22.85
N GLY A 360 -4.12 -22.79 -21.58
CA GLY A 360 -3.96 -24.12 -21.01
C GLY A 360 -2.54 -24.41 -20.49
N MET A 361 -1.61 -23.46 -20.63
CA MET A 361 -0.29 -23.56 -20.03
C MET A 361 -0.39 -23.55 -18.51
N GLN A 362 0.47 -24.34 -17.86
CA GLN A 362 0.73 -24.26 -16.44
C GLN A 362 2.24 -24.14 -16.20
N VAL A 363 2.63 -23.39 -15.18
CA VAL A 363 4.02 -23.22 -14.79
C VAL A 363 4.11 -23.37 -13.28
N ARG A 364 5.03 -24.22 -12.85
CA ARG A 364 5.44 -24.31 -11.46
C ARG A 364 6.77 -23.61 -11.31
N PHE A 365 6.75 -22.46 -10.63
CA PHE A 365 7.96 -21.73 -10.30
C PHE A 365 8.72 -22.41 -9.14
N GLU A 366 9.76 -21.77 -8.62
CA GLU A 366 10.61 -22.33 -7.57
C GLU A 366 9.89 -22.46 -6.21
N THR A 367 8.80 -21.71 -6.02
CA THR A 367 7.88 -21.83 -4.86
C THR A 367 7.21 -23.18 -4.74
N GLY A 368 7.12 -23.95 -5.84
CA GLY A 368 6.37 -25.20 -5.89
C GLY A 368 4.87 -25.04 -6.15
N GLU A 369 4.34 -23.81 -6.09
CA GLU A 369 2.96 -23.51 -6.46
C GLU A 369 2.76 -23.59 -7.98
N GLU A 370 1.61 -24.11 -8.38
CA GLU A 370 1.26 -24.31 -9.77
C GLU A 370 0.37 -23.18 -10.26
N TRP A 371 0.92 -22.41 -11.18
CA TRP A 371 0.26 -21.28 -11.80
C TRP A 371 -0.30 -21.66 -13.15
N ARG A 372 -1.53 -21.22 -13.45
CA ARG A 372 -2.26 -21.61 -14.66
C ARG A 372 -2.69 -20.40 -15.44
N LEU A 373 -2.61 -20.51 -16.76
CA LEU A 373 -3.15 -19.52 -17.68
C LEU A 373 -4.32 -20.13 -18.43
N ARG A 374 -5.52 -19.63 -18.15
CA ARG A 374 -6.75 -20.02 -18.84
C ARG A 374 -7.29 -18.82 -19.60
N LEU A 375 -7.24 -18.91 -20.92
CA LEU A 375 -7.97 -18.00 -21.80
C LEU A 375 -9.28 -18.67 -22.18
N THR A 376 -10.39 -17.98 -21.98
CA THR A 376 -11.67 -18.41 -22.53
C THR A 376 -11.64 -18.15 -24.04
N PRO A 377 -11.99 -19.12 -24.90
CA PRO A 377 -12.04 -18.85 -26.33
C PRO A 377 -13.10 -17.77 -26.60
N GLU A 378 -12.74 -16.76 -27.39
CA GLU A 378 -13.71 -15.78 -27.91
C GLU A 378 -14.80 -16.55 -28.66
N ARG A 379 -16.06 -16.37 -28.27
CA ARG A 379 -17.18 -16.84 -29.08
C ARG A 379 -17.07 -16.11 -30.40
N LYS A 380 -16.61 -16.81 -31.45
CA LYS A 380 -16.76 -16.33 -32.82
C LYS A 380 -18.25 -16.09 -33.01
N THR A 381 -18.66 -14.83 -33.11
CA THR A 381 -19.94 -14.46 -33.72
C THR A 381 -19.87 -14.97 -35.15
N GLY A 382 -20.36 -16.20 -35.35
CA GLY A 382 -20.46 -16.79 -36.67
C GLY A 382 -21.35 -15.91 -37.52
N ASN A 383 -20.82 -15.49 -38.68
CA ASN A 383 -21.64 -15.01 -39.78
C ASN A 383 -22.75 -16.04 -40.02
N ILE A 384 -23.98 -15.65 -39.74
CA ILE A 384 -25.14 -16.32 -40.31
C ILE A 384 -25.20 -15.81 -41.75
N GLU A 385 -24.68 -16.60 -42.67
CA GLU A 385 -25.05 -16.49 -44.09
C GLU A 385 -26.56 -16.79 -44.16
N GLU A 386 -27.32 -15.79 -44.61
CA GLU A 386 -28.73 -15.97 -44.99
C GLU A 386 -28.80 -16.92 -46.18
N VAL A 387 -29.60 -17.99 -46.03
CA VAL A 387 -30.16 -18.78 -47.14
C VAL A 387 -31.68 -18.75 -47.01
#